data_AF-A0AAD5KBY4-F1
#
_entry.id   AF-A0AAD5KBY4-F1
#
_cell.length_a   1.000
_cell.length_b   1.000
_cell.length_c   1.000
_cell.angle_alpha   90.00
_cell.angle_beta   90.00
_cell.angle_gamma   90.00
#
_symmetry.space_group_name_H-M   'P 1'
#
loop_
_entity.id
_entity.type
_entity.pdbx_description
1 polymer ?
#
loop_
_entity_poly.entity_id
_entity_poly.type
_entity_poly.pdbx_seq_one_letter_code
_entity_poly.pdbx_strand_id
1 'polypeptide(L)'
;MSEVDLLEHLDRLGVTEDCDPSGDREKLLDSFVKQNYLVRGKTTNDPNNENSREYYWGTRARAEITDEDIMGFIISTFGSKMDEEKLKNYVYKAAGYDVRS
;
A
#
# COMPACT_ATOMS: atom_id res chain seq x y z
N MET A 1 -4.70 -5.16 -2.41
CA MET A 1 -3.44 -5.47 -3.12
C MET A 1 -3.01 -6.86 -2.71
N SER A 2 -2.58 -7.73 -3.63
CA SER A 2 -2.12 -9.07 -3.26
C SER A 2 -0.80 -9.00 -2.48
N GLU A 3 -0.52 -9.98 -1.63
CA GLU A 3 0.76 -10.07 -0.91
C GLU A 3 1.94 -10.15 -1.86
N VAL A 4 1.82 -10.91 -2.95
CA VAL A 4 2.87 -11.04 -3.97
C VAL A 4 3.20 -9.68 -4.57
N ASP A 5 2.18 -8.94 -5.01
CA ASP A 5 2.40 -7.61 -5.58
C ASP A 5 3.00 -6.66 -4.54
N LEU A 6 2.50 -6.69 -3.29
CA LEU A 6 3.01 -5.82 -2.22
C LEU A 6 4.49 -6.07 -1.97
N LEU A 7 4.90 -7.33 -1.82
CA LEU A 7 6.29 -7.70 -1.57
C LEU A 7 7.20 -7.29 -2.73
N GLU A 8 6.76 -7.48 -3.98
CA GLU A 8 7.54 -7.04 -5.15
C GLU A 8 7.75 -5.52 -5.16
N HIS A 9 6.73 -4.73 -4.77
CA HIS A 9 6.88 -3.28 -4.66
C HIS A 9 7.82 -2.89 -3.51
N LEU A 10 7.77 -3.58 -2.37
CA LEU A 10 8.68 -3.34 -1.24
C LEU A 10 10.12 -3.68 -1.60
N ASP A 11 10.36 -4.76 -2.34
CA ASP A 11 11.69 -5.11 -2.84
C ASP A 11 12.26 -4.03 -3.76
N ARG A 12 11.44 -3.46 -4.67
CA ARG A 12 11.84 -2.33 -5.53
C ARG A 12 12.20 -1.08 -4.74
N LEU A 13 11.62 -0.90 -3.55
CA LEU A 13 11.93 0.19 -2.62
C LEU A 13 13.14 -0.12 -1.72
N GLY A 14 13.75 -1.29 -1.85
CA GLY A 14 14.85 -1.74 -1.01
C GLY A 14 14.43 -2.24 0.37
N VAL A 15 13.12 -2.39 0.62
CA VAL A 15 12.56 -2.96 1.85
C VAL A 15 12.51 -4.48 1.69
N THR A 16 13.67 -5.10 1.81
CA THR A 16 13.87 -6.57 1.72
C THR A 16 13.60 -7.25 3.07
N GLU A 17 13.72 -8.58 3.12
CA GLU A 17 13.49 -9.37 4.34
C GLU A 17 14.40 -8.94 5.51
N ASP A 18 15.64 -8.58 5.21
CA ASP A 18 16.64 -8.10 6.18
C ASP A 18 16.94 -6.59 6.02
N CYS A 19 15.91 -5.74 6.07
CA CYS A 19 16.09 -4.31 5.84
C CYS A 19 16.49 -3.56 7.12
N ASP A 20 17.77 -3.26 7.32
CA ASP A 20 18.25 -2.36 8.38
C ASP A 20 17.96 -0.88 7.97
N PRO A 21 17.39 0.00 8.83
CA PRO A 21 17.11 -0.12 10.27
C PRO A 21 15.70 -0.65 10.62
N SER A 22 14.89 -0.95 9.61
CA SER A 22 13.46 -1.27 9.73
C SER A 22 13.23 -2.67 10.34
N GLY A 23 14.22 -3.55 10.27
CA GLY A 23 14.18 -4.93 10.74
C GLY A 23 13.46 -5.87 9.77
N ASP A 24 13.00 -7.00 10.32
CA ASP A 24 12.27 -8.05 9.61
C ASP A 24 10.95 -7.50 9.03
N ARG A 25 10.85 -7.52 7.70
CA ARG A 25 9.70 -7.00 6.94
C ARG A 25 8.38 -7.65 7.34
N GLU A 26 8.36 -8.95 7.62
CA GLU A 26 7.13 -9.65 8.02
C GLU A 26 6.65 -9.13 9.38
N LYS A 27 7.58 -8.93 10.33
CA LYS A 27 7.28 -8.34 11.64
C LYS A 27 6.75 -6.92 11.52
N LEU A 28 7.26 -6.13 10.58
CA LEU A 28 6.76 -4.79 10.28
C LEU A 28 5.32 -4.81 9.78
N LEU A 29 5.03 -5.64 8.79
CA LEU A 29 3.68 -5.81 8.26
C LEU A 29 2.71 -6.28 9.35
N ASP A 30 3.13 -7.24 10.18
CA ASP A 30 2.35 -7.69 11.34
C ASP A 30 2.11 -6.58 12.36
N SER A 31 3.10 -5.69 12.57
CA SER A 31 2.94 -4.52 13.43
C SER A 31 1.90 -3.56 12.87
N PHE A 32 1.93 -3.26 11.57
CA PHE A 32 0.93 -2.42 10.91
C PHE A 32 -0.48 -3.01 10.97
N VAL A 33 -0.59 -4.34 10.87
CA VAL A 33 -1.88 -5.03 11.05
C VAL A 33 -2.37 -4.90 12.49
N LYS A 34 -1.51 -5.16 13.49
CA LYS A 34 -1.85 -5.02 14.92
C LYS A 34 -2.28 -3.59 15.29
N GLN A 35 -1.70 -2.60 14.63
CA GLN A 35 -2.00 -1.18 14.85
C GLN A 35 -3.19 -0.67 14.03
N ASN A 36 -3.88 -1.53 13.27
CA ASN A 36 -5.00 -1.19 12.40
C ASN A 36 -4.66 -0.21 11.26
N TYR A 37 -3.38 -0.11 10.87
CA TYR A 37 -2.99 0.59 9.64
C TYR A 37 -3.25 -0.28 8.40
N LEU A 38 -3.02 -1.59 8.52
CA LEU A 38 -3.30 -2.56 7.47
C LEU A 38 -4.36 -3.56 7.93
N VAL A 39 -5.16 -4.03 6.98
CA VAL A 39 -6.05 -5.18 7.14
C VAL A 39 -5.55 -6.27 6.20
N ARG A 40 -5.33 -7.47 6.75
CA ARG A 40 -4.95 -8.67 6.01
C ARG A 40 -6.19 -9.53 5.79
N GLY A 41 -6.66 -9.60 4.55
CA GLY A 41 -7.78 -10.42 4.10
C GLY A 41 -7.32 -11.71 3.45
N LYS A 42 -8.23 -12.69 3.34
CA LYS A 42 -8.05 -13.87 2.49
C LYS A 42 -8.57 -13.57 1.09
N THR A 43 -7.81 -13.90 0.07
CA THR A 43 -8.27 -13.77 -1.32
C THR A 43 -9.49 -14.67 -1.54
N THR A 44 -10.58 -14.11 -2.05
CA THR A 44 -11.81 -14.87 -2.35
C THR A 44 -11.78 -15.58 -3.70
N ASN A 45 -10.78 -15.30 -4.53
CA ASN A 45 -10.78 -15.68 -5.94
C ASN A 45 -10.07 -16.99 -6.27
N ASP A 46 -9.42 -17.66 -5.31
CA ASP A 46 -8.80 -18.97 -5.57
C ASP A 46 -9.03 -19.96 -4.42
N PRO A 47 -10.02 -20.86 -4.54
CA PRO A 47 -10.31 -21.87 -3.52
C PRO A 47 -9.19 -22.91 -3.36
N ASN A 48 -8.20 -22.95 -4.27
CA ASN A 48 -7.05 -23.84 -4.19
C ASN A 48 -5.79 -23.19 -3.59
N ASN A 49 -5.82 -21.89 -3.27
CA ASN A 49 -4.68 -21.18 -2.70
C ASN A 49 -5.02 -20.56 -1.33
N GLU A 50 -5.11 -21.42 -0.32
CA GLU A 50 -5.42 -21.05 1.08
C GLU A 50 -4.44 -20.04 1.70
N ASN A 51 -3.28 -19.82 1.06
CA ASN A 51 -2.23 -18.93 1.56
C ASN A 51 -2.19 -17.56 0.87
N SER A 52 -3.09 -17.30 -0.08
CA SER A 52 -3.13 -16.01 -0.77
C SER A 52 -3.71 -14.91 0.13
N ARG A 53 -2.84 -14.03 0.62
CA ARG A 53 -3.20 -12.87 1.45
C ARG A 53 -3.38 -11.62 0.61
N GLU A 54 -4.33 -10.78 0.99
CA GLU A 54 -4.52 -9.45 0.43
C GLU A 54 -4.43 -8.39 1.53
N TYR A 55 -3.81 -7.26 1.20
CA TYR A 55 -3.66 -6.13 2.10
C TYR A 55 -4.52 -4.95 1.66
N TYR A 56 -5.14 -4.33 2.67
CA TYR A 56 -6.05 -3.18 2.54
C TYR A 56 -5.73 -2.12 3.59
N TRP A 57 -6.11 -0.88 3.31
CA TRP A 57 -6.07 0.22 4.27
C TRP A 57 -7.01 -0.07 5.44
N GLY A 58 -6.44 -0.16 6.64
CA GLY A 58 -7.17 -0.32 7.89
C GLY A 58 -7.82 0.97 8.38
N THR A 59 -8.66 0.86 9.40
CA THR A 59 -9.46 1.98 9.93
C THR A 59 -8.60 3.13 10.43
N ARG A 60 -7.45 2.83 11.04
CA ARG A 60 -6.53 3.85 11.55
C ARG A 60 -5.84 4.60 10.41
N ALA A 61 -5.38 3.88 9.39
CA ALA A 61 -4.75 4.50 8.22
C ALA A 61 -5.72 5.46 7.51
N ARG A 62 -6.99 5.07 7.34
CA ARG A 62 -8.02 5.94 6.75
C ARG A 62 -8.39 7.14 7.61
N ALA A 63 -8.17 7.07 8.92
CA ALA A 63 -8.46 8.17 9.83
C ALA A 63 -7.31 9.18 9.92
N GLU A 64 -6.07 8.72 9.76
CA GLU A 64 -4.86 9.54 9.96
C GLU A 64 -4.24 10.06 8.66
N ILE A 65 -4.48 9.41 7.52
CA ILE A 65 -3.83 9.75 6.26
C ILE A 65 -4.91 10.03 5.22
N THR A 66 -4.89 11.24 4.66
CA THR A 66 -5.77 11.63 3.56
C THR A 66 -5.15 11.31 2.21
N ASP A 67 -5.97 11.22 1.15
CA ASP A 67 -5.45 11.04 -0.21
C ASP A 67 -4.53 12.20 -0.64
N GLU A 68 -4.79 13.42 -0.13
CA GLU A 68 -3.95 14.59 -0.34
C GLU A 68 -2.56 14.44 0.29
N ASP A 69 -2.48 13.86 1.49
CA ASP A 69 -1.20 13.56 2.14
C ASP A 69 -0.39 12.55 1.32
N ILE A 70 -1.04 11.53 0.77
CA ILE A 70 -0.40 10.52 -0.09
C ILE A 70 0.11 11.17 -1.38
N MET A 71 -0.71 11.99 -2.05
CA MET A 71 -0.28 12.70 -3.26
C MET A 71 0.89 13.64 -2.97
N GLY A 72 0.79 14.44 -1.91
CA GLY A 72 1.84 15.37 -1.48
C GLY A 72 3.15 14.65 -1.19
N PHE A 73 3.09 13.51 -0.51
CA PHE A 73 4.27 12.68 -0.25
C PHE A 73 4.90 12.17 -1.56
N ILE A 74 4.11 11.60 -2.48
CA ILE A 74 4.63 11.06 -3.75
C ILE A 74 5.24 12.19 -4.60
N ILE A 75 4.58 13.34 -4.72
CA ILE A 75 5.11 14.50 -5.45
C ILE A 75 6.39 15.00 -4.78
N SER A 76 6.45 15.12 -3.46
CA SER A 76 7.67 15.57 -2.77
C SER A 76 8.85 14.61 -2.98
N THR A 77 8.57 13.30 -3.11
CA THR A 77 9.59 12.26 -3.25
C THR A 77 10.07 12.09 -4.70
N PHE A 78 9.17 12.23 -5.68
CA PHE A 78 9.41 11.89 -7.08
C PHE A 78 9.20 13.06 -8.07
N GLY A 79 8.86 14.26 -7.59
CA GLY A 79 8.12 15.32 -8.30
C GLY A 79 8.65 15.86 -9.63
N SER A 80 9.91 15.64 -10.00
CA SER A 80 10.40 16.01 -11.34
C SER A 80 10.19 14.93 -12.40
N LYS A 81 9.83 13.70 -12.00
CA LYS A 81 9.69 12.52 -12.87
C LYS A 81 8.25 12.10 -13.13
N MET A 82 7.26 12.74 -12.51
CA MET A 82 5.89 12.25 -12.48
C MET A 82 4.90 13.29 -13.01
N ASP A 83 3.93 12.81 -13.78
CA ASP A 83 2.80 13.61 -14.27
C ASP A 83 1.74 13.70 -13.16
N GLU A 84 1.57 14.89 -12.60
CA GLU A 84 0.70 15.15 -11.44
C GLU A 84 -0.77 14.80 -11.72
N GLU A 85 -1.28 15.03 -12.93
CA GLU A 85 -2.67 14.69 -13.26
C GLU A 85 -2.87 13.18 -13.33
N LYS A 86 -1.90 12.44 -13.90
CA LYS A 86 -1.96 10.97 -13.91
C LYS A 86 -1.90 10.39 -12.51
N LEU A 87 -1.04 10.95 -11.65
CA LEU A 87 -0.93 10.53 -10.26
C LEU A 87 -2.24 10.77 -9.50
N LYS A 88 -2.81 11.98 -9.63
CA LYS A 88 -4.09 12.35 -9.02
C LYS A 88 -5.20 11.37 -9.41
N ASN A 89 -5.33 11.08 -10.71
CA ASN A 89 -6.33 10.14 -11.21
C ASN A 89 -6.09 8.71 -10.69
N TYR A 90 -4.83 8.28 -10.57
CA TYR A 90 -4.49 6.96 -10.03
C TYR A 90 -4.84 6.84 -8.55
N VAL A 91 -4.44 7.82 -7.72
CA VAL A 91 -4.69 7.82 -6.27
C VAL A 91 -6.19 7.85 -5.98
N TYR A 92 -6.94 8.77 -6.60
CA TYR A 92 -8.38 8.83 -6.38
C TYR A 92 -9.14 7.58 -6.85
N LYS A 93 -8.75 7.01 -7.99
CA LYS A 93 -9.32 5.74 -8.45
C LYS A 93 -9.02 4.60 -7.48
N ALA A 94 -7.80 4.53 -6.95
CA ALA A 94 -7.41 3.53 -5.95
C ALA A 94 -8.14 3.70 -4.62
N ALA A 95 -8.44 4.94 -4.23
CA ALA A 95 -9.24 5.28 -3.05
C ALA A 95 -10.76 5.07 -3.26
N GLY A 96 -11.20 4.75 -4.48
CA GLY A 96 -12.59 4.41 -4.81
C GLY A 96 -13.46 5.59 -5.23
N TYR A 97 -12.87 6.73 -5.57
CA TYR A 97 -13.59 7.87 -6.13
C TYR A 97 -13.86 7.66 -7.63
N ASP A 98 -15.06 8.02 -8.08
CA ASP A 98 -15.41 8.06 -9.50
C ASP A 98 -14.82 9.34 -10.11
N VAL A 99 -13.59 9.23 -10.62
CA VAL A 99 -12.90 10.34 -11.27
C VAL A 99 -13.51 10.52 -12.66
N ARG A 100 -14.60 11.30 -12.75
CA ARG A 100 -15.18 11.69 -14.04
C ARG A 100 -14.23 12.67 -14.73
N SER A 101 -13.60 12.16 -15.79
CA SER A 101 -12.87 12.92 -16.82
C SER A 101 -13.76 13.92 -17.54
#